data_AF-A0A832AU35-F1
#
_entry.id   AF-A0A832AU35-F1
#
_cell.length_a   1.000
_cell.length_b   1.000
_cell.length_c   1.000
_cell.angle_alpha   90.00
_cell.angle_beta   90.00
_cell.angle_gamma   90.00
#
_symmetry.space_group_name_H-M   'P 1'
#
loop_
_entity.id
_entity.type
_entity.pdbx_description
1 polymer ?
#
loop_
_entity_poly.entity_id
_entity_poly.type
_entity_poly.pdbx_seq_one_letter_code
_entity_poly.pdbx_strand_id
1 'polypeptide(L)' 'ELFFRGFLVKRIGIILSALLFAILHAGYGSTFGIDIIAAFIFGLIAGYIFKKTNSIYPTLLAHALVNLIAVLGCI' A
#
# COMPACT_ATOMS: atom_id res chain seq x y z
N GLU A 1 4.15 -4.30 -3.70
CA GLU A 1 5.00 -4.63 -2.52
C GLU A 1 6.49 -4.72 -2.80
N LEU A 2 6.98 -5.48 -3.80
CA LEU A 2 8.42 -5.57 -4.10
C LEU A 2 9.09 -4.20 -4.33
N PHE A 3 8.50 -3.36 -5.17
CA PHE A 3 9.03 -2.01 -5.43
C PHE A 3 8.89 -1.09 -4.20
N PHE A 4 7.67 -0.93 -3.66
CA PHE A 4 7.45 -0.01 -2.54
C PHE A 4 8.16 -0.45 -1.25
N ARG A 5 8.04 -1.72 -0.83
CA ARG A 5 8.59 -2.19 0.45
C ARG A 5 10.01 -2.69 0.27
N GLY A 6 10.22 -3.55 -0.72
CA GLY A 6 11.54 -4.14 -0.99
C GLY A 6 12.60 -3.13 -1.45
N PHE A 7 12.21 -2.06 -2.14
CA PHE A 7 13.13 -1.05 -2.68
C PHE A 7 12.95 0.35 -2.07
N LEU A 8 11.77 0.98 -2.18
CA LEU A 8 11.58 2.38 -1.77
C LEU A 8 11.67 2.59 -0.26
N VAL A 9 11.00 1.78 0.56
CA VAL A 9 11.05 1.90 2.04
C VAL A 9 12.49 1.82 2.57
N LYS A 10 13.38 1.10 1.89
CA LYS A 10 14.81 1.02 2.26
C LYS A 10 15.60 2.29 1.91
N ARG A 11 15.17 3.08 0.92
CA ARG A 11 15.88 4.25 0.41
C ARG A 11 15.32 5.58 0.90
N ILE A 12 14.00 5.72 0.87
CA ILE A 12 13.28 6.97 1.14
C ILE A 12 12.37 6.89 2.37
N GLY A 13 12.38 5.74 3.06
CA GLY A 13 11.58 5.53 4.28
C GLY A 13 10.10 5.26 4.02
N ILE A 14 9.36 5.04 5.11
CA ILE A 14 7.96 4.60 5.08
C ILE A 14 7.05 5.71 4.56
N ILE A 15 7.18 6.93 5.06
CA ILE A 15 6.25 8.04 4.78
C ILE A 15 6.28 8.40 3.29
N LEU A 16 7.46 8.66 2.73
CA LEU A 16 7.59 9.01 1.31
C LEU A 16 7.17 7.84 0.39
N SER A 17 7.52 6.60 0.76
CA SER A 17 7.05 5.43 0.02
C SER A 17 5.52 5.29 0.07
N ALA A 18 4.88 5.58 1.20
CA ALA A 18 3.43 5.51 1.35
C ALA A 18 2.73 6.62 0.56
N LEU A 19 3.30 7.84 0.54
CA LEU A 19 2.78 8.96 -0.22
C LEU A 19 2.80 8.67 -1.72
N LEU A 20 3.93 8.20 -2.25
CA LEU A 20 4.05 7.79 -3.66
C LEU A 20 3.07 6.66 -4.01
N PHE A 21 2.91 5.69 -3.10
CA PHE A 21 1.95 4.62 -3.27
C PHE A 21 0.51 5.16 -3.38
N ALA A 22 0.11 6.07 -2.48
CA ALA A 22 -1.22 6.67 -2.47
C ALA A 22 -1.52 7.50 -3.73
N ILE A 23 -0.55 8.28 -4.21
CA ILE A 23 -0.70 9.10 -5.42
C ILE A 23 -1.02 8.23 -6.64
N LEU A 24 -0.39 7.06 -6.77
CA LEU A 24 -0.69 6.15 -7.87
C LEU A 24 -2.10 5.54 -7.80
N HIS A 25 -2.78 5.60 -6.66
CA HIS A 25 -4.16 5.14 -6.50
C HIS A 25 -5.19 6.24 -6.81
N ALA A 26 -4.75 7.48 -7.08
CA ALA A 26 -5.64 8.56 -7.48
C ALA A 26 -6.34 8.31 -8.82
N GLY A 27 -5.80 7.41 -9.66
CA GLY A 27 -6.37 7.07 -10.98
C GLY A 27 -7.64 6.21 -10.94
N TYR A 28 -8.05 5.69 -9.78
CA TYR A 28 -9.24 4.82 -9.66
C TYR A 28 -10.57 5.57 -9.61
N GLY A 29 -10.56 6.91 -9.50
CA GLY A 29 -11.76 7.72 -9.68
C GLY A 29 -12.75 7.71 -8.52
N SER A 30 -12.37 7.25 -7.32
CA SER A 30 -13.28 7.30 -6.15
C SER A 30 -13.75 8.72 -5.83
N THR A 31 -15.04 8.82 -5.52
CA THR A 31 -15.64 10.04 -4.99
C THR A 31 -14.92 10.44 -3.69
N PHE A 32 -14.51 11.70 -3.59
CA PHE A 32 -13.82 12.28 -2.42
C PHE A 32 -12.40 11.75 -2.11
N GLY A 33 -11.77 10.99 -3.01
CA GLY A 33 -10.37 10.56 -2.85
C GLY A 33 -10.14 9.53 -1.73
N ILE A 34 -11.19 8.79 -1.37
CA ILE A 34 -11.13 7.74 -0.34
C ILE A 34 -10.05 6.69 -0.66
N ASP A 35 -9.86 6.32 -1.92
CA ASP A 35 -8.82 5.35 -2.31
C ASP A 35 -7.42 5.85 -1.99
N ILE A 36 -7.17 7.15 -2.14
CA ILE A 36 -5.86 7.76 -1.87
C ILE A 36 -5.58 7.69 -0.37
N ILE A 37 -6.57 8.06 0.45
CA ILE A 37 -6.45 8.02 1.91
C ILE A 37 -6.26 6.57 2.39
N ALA A 38 -7.07 5.64 1.90
CA ALA A 38 -6.96 4.22 2.22
C ALA A 38 -5.61 3.64 1.78
N ALA A 39 -5.16 3.94 0.56
CA ALA A 39 -3.86 3.52 0.06
C ALA A 39 -2.71 4.13 0.86
N PHE A 40 -2.81 5.37 1.33
CA PHE A 40 -1.80 5.98 2.20
C PHE A 40 -1.71 5.30 3.56
N ILE A 41 -2.86 5.03 4.20
CA ILE A 41 -2.91 4.33 5.49
C ILE A 41 -2.36 2.90 5.36
N PHE A 42 -2.80 2.16 4.34
CA PHE A 42 -2.23 0.85 4.01
C PHE A 42 -0.73 0.95 3.75
N GLY A 43 -0.34 1.98 3.00
CA GLY A 43 1.01 2.52 2.82
C GLY A 43 1.89 2.39 4.05
N LEU A 44 1.49 3.12 5.09
CA LEU A 44 2.17 3.23 6.37
C LEU A 44 2.22 1.89 7.12
N ILE A 45 1.09 1.20 7.22
CA ILE A 45 0.97 -0.08 7.95
C ILE A 45 1.88 -1.14 7.33
N ALA A 46 1.80 -1.34 6.01
CA ALA A 46 2.64 -2.29 5.31
C ALA A 46 4.13 -1.92 5.40
N GLY A 47 4.47 -0.62 5.34
CA GLY A 47 5.85 -0.17 5.55
C GLY A 47 6.38 -0.49 6.95
N TYR A 48 5.55 -0.30 7.99
CA TYR A 48 5.88 -0.66 9.37
C TYR A 48 6.06 -2.17 9.54
N ILE A 49 5.11 -2.97 9.04
CA ILE A 49 5.18 -4.44 9.11
C ILE A 49 6.43 -4.96 8.40
N PHE A 50 6.74 -4.43 7.21
CA PHE A 50 7.95 -4.78 6.49
C PHE A 50 9.22 -4.50 7.30
N LYS A 51 9.33 -3.33 7.93
CA LYS A 51 10.49 -2.98 8.77
C LYS A 51 10.58 -3.84 10.04
N LYS A 52 9.44 -4.19 10.64
CA LYS A 52 9.38 -5.01 11.85
C LYS A 52 9.72 -6.48 11.58
N THR A 53 9.27 -7.02 10.45
CA THR A 53 9.41 -8.44 10.12
C THR A 53 10.60 -8.75 9.20
N ASN A 54 11.19 -7.73 8.57
CA ASN A 54 12.16 -7.86 7.48
C ASN A 54 11.69 -8.80 6.35
N SER A 55 10.37 -8.98 6.21
CA SER A 55 9.77 -9.92 5.29
C SER A 55 8.72 -9.22 4.42
N ILE A 56 8.73 -9.55 3.12
CA ILE A 56 7.75 -9.03 2.15
C ILE A 56 6.47 -9.86 2.11
N TYR A 57 6.50 -11.10 2.61
CA TYR A 57 5.37 -12.03 2.51
C TYR A 57 4.10 -11.52 3.22
N PRO A 58 4.16 -10.97 4.45
CA PRO A 58 2.96 -10.49 5.14
C PRO A 58 2.28 -9.36 4.37
N THR A 59 3.06 -8.42 3.83
CA THR A 59 2.51 -7.26 3.12
C THR A 59 2.02 -7.65 1.72
N LEU A 60 2.68 -8.59 1.07
CA LEU A 60 2.26 -9.15 -0.23
C LEU A 60 0.91 -9.86 -0.10
N LEU A 61 0.75 -10.72 0.91
CA LEU A 61 -0.50 -11.43 1.16
C LEU A 61 -1.63 -10.46 1.53
N ALA A 62 -1.37 -9.50 2.42
CA ALA A 62 -2.36 -8.49 2.80
C ALA A 62 -2.82 -7.66 1.59
N HIS A 63 -1.89 -7.22 0.74
CA HIS A 63 -2.23 -6.46 -0.47
C HIS A 63 -3.04 -7.32 -1.45
N ALA A 64 -2.63 -8.57 -1.71
CA ALA A 64 -3.37 -9.47 -2.59
C ALA A 64 -4.81 -9.70 -2.09
N LEU A 65 -5.00 -9.87 -0.78
CA LEU A 65 -6.32 -10.03 -0.17
C LEU A 65 -7.18 -8.76 -0.31
N VAL A 66 -6.61 -7.58 -0.07
CA VAL A 66 -7.34 -6.30 -0.28
C VAL A 66 -7.78 -6.16 -1.73
N ASN A 67 -6.90 -6.47 -2.68
CA ASN A 67 -7.24 -6.41 -4.11
C ASN A 67 -8.32 -7.43 -4.48
N LEU A 68 -8.24 -8.65 -3.93
CA LEU A 68 -9.25 -9.68 -4.15
C LEU A 68 -10.62 -9.22 -3.63
N ILE A 69 -10.67 -8.65 -2.43
CA ILE A 69 -11.90 -8.11 -1.84
C ILE A 69 -12.42 -6.95 -2.67
N ALA A 70 -11.55 -6.04 -3.13
CA ALA A 70 -11.95 -4.91 -3.96
C ALA A 70 -12.58 -5.36 -5.29
N VAL A 71 -11.99 -6.37 -5.94
CA VAL A 71 -12.49 -6.91 -7.21
C VAL A 71 -13.78 -7.72 -7.03
N LEU A 72 -13.87 -8.55 -5.99
CA LEU A 72 -15.04 -9.42 -5.76
C LEU A 72 -16.20 -8.71 -5.06
N GLY A 73 -15.90 -7.67 -4.29
CA GLY A 73 -16.83 -7.06 -3.33
C GLY A 73 -17.86 -6.10 -3.94
N CYS A 74 -17.76 -5.74 -5.23
CA CYS A 74 -18.62 -4.71 -5.85
C CYS A 74 -18.80 -3.48 -4.94
N ILE A 75 -17.71 -2.78 -4.65
CA ILE A 75 -17.73 -1.36 -4.25
C ILE A 75 -17.19 -0.56 -5.43
#